data_AF-A0A8J7MJY7-F1
#
_entry.id   AF-A0A8J7MJY7-F1
#
_cell.length_a   1.000
_cell.length_b   1.000
_cell.length_c   1.000
_cell.angle_alpha   90.00
_cell.angle_beta   90.00
_cell.angle_gamma   90.00
#
_symmetry.space_group_name_H-M   'P 1'
#
loop_
_entity.id
_entity.type
_entity.pdbx_description
1 polymer ?
#
loop_
_entity_poly.entity_id
_entity_poly.type
_entity_poly.pdbx_seq_one_letter_code
_entity_poly.pdbx_strand_id
1 'polypeptide(L)'
;AKMLNAVSNSDVPTITIMIGASYGAGNYAMNGRAYQPRFLFSYPNSKIAVMGPQQLSGVMEIIQRSAAKKAGIEYDEEQAIQLRQYMIQQVEKSSTAWYATSQGWDDGVIDPRETRNY
;
A
#
# COMPACT_ATOMS: atom_id res chain seq x y z
N ALA A 1 3.10 15.89 9.42
CA ALA A 1 4.30 15.75 10.26
C ALA A 1 3.96 15.53 11.75
N LYS A 2 3.19 16.41 12.41
CA LYS A 2 2.87 16.29 13.85
C LYS A 2 2.31 14.92 14.26
N MET A 3 1.43 14.32 13.45
CA MET A 3 0.87 12.99 13.71
C MET A 3 1.93 11.88 13.72
N LEU A 4 2.85 11.85 12.75
CA LEU A 4 3.94 10.86 12.72
C LEU A 4 4.83 11.00 13.95
N ASN A 5 5.12 12.24 14.36
CA ASN A 5 5.91 12.48 15.58
C ASN A 5 5.19 11.98 16.84
N ALA A 6 3.87 12.15 16.94
CA ALA A 6 3.10 11.62 18.05
C ALA A 6 3.11 10.08 18.06
N VAL A 7 2.89 9.44 16.91
CA VAL A 7 2.90 7.97 16.78
C VAL A 7 4.29 7.40 17.08
N SER A 8 5.36 8.01 16.58
CA SER A 8 6.73 7.52 16.76
C SER A 8 7.27 7.63 18.19
N ASN A 9 6.77 8.60 18.96
CA ASN A 9 7.23 8.86 20.34
C ASN A 9 6.24 8.36 21.40
N SER A 10 5.20 7.62 21.00
CA SER A 10 4.20 7.10 21.92
C SER A 10 4.72 5.83 22.61
N ASP A 11 4.93 5.88 23.92
CA ASP A 11 5.33 4.72 24.72
C ASP A 11 4.15 3.84 25.19
N VAL A 12 2.91 4.31 25.00
CA VAL A 12 1.73 3.50 25.36
C VAL A 12 1.58 2.30 24.42
N PRO A 13 1.04 1.16 24.90
CA PRO A 13 0.73 0.04 24.03
C PRO A 13 -0.23 0.45 22.91
N THR A 14 0.14 0.16 21.66
CA THR A 14 -0.68 0.44 20.48
C THR A 14 -1.04 -0.85 19.75
N ILE A 15 -2.24 -0.88 19.18
CA ILE A 15 -2.78 -1.97 18.36
C ILE A 15 -3.23 -1.34 17.04
N THR A 16 -2.89 -1.96 15.91
CA THR A 16 -3.28 -1.52 14.58
C THR A 16 -4.14 -2.57 13.91
N ILE A 17 -5.26 -2.16 13.30
CA ILE A 17 -6.14 -3.06 12.54
C ILE A 17 -6.39 -2.47 11.16
N MET A 18 -5.91 -3.14 10.11
CA MET A 18 -6.14 -2.75 8.73
C MET A 18 -7.51 -3.25 8.26
N ILE A 19 -8.52 -2.40 8.37
CA ILE A 19 -9.91 -2.72 7.97
C ILE A 19 -10.21 -2.44 6.48
N GLY A 20 -9.25 -1.85 5.75
CA GLY A 20 -9.43 -1.40 4.38
C GLY A 20 -8.10 -1.07 3.72
N ALA A 21 -8.02 0.09 3.05
CA ALA A 21 -6.82 0.51 2.34
C ALA A 21 -5.77 1.12 3.29
N SER A 22 -4.52 0.69 3.18
CA SER A 22 -3.35 1.22 3.86
C SER A 22 -2.29 1.59 2.82
N TYR A 23 -2.29 2.86 2.40
CA TYR A 23 -1.42 3.33 1.31
C TYR A 23 -0.46 4.43 1.75
N GLY A 24 0.80 4.29 1.33
CA GLY A 24 1.82 5.35 1.39
C GLY A 24 1.95 6.00 2.77
N ALA A 25 1.99 7.33 2.79
CA ALA A 25 2.16 8.09 4.04
C ALA A 25 1.03 7.87 5.06
N GLY A 26 -0.17 7.45 4.61
CA GLY A 26 -1.27 7.09 5.50
C GLY A 26 -0.93 5.88 6.37
N ASN A 27 -0.22 4.88 5.82
CA ASN A 27 0.26 3.74 6.59
C ASN A 27 1.16 4.19 7.75
N TYR A 28 2.06 5.13 7.49
CA TYR A 28 2.96 5.68 8.51
C TYR A 28 2.21 6.49 9.57
N ALA A 29 1.30 7.36 9.13
CA ALA A 29 0.52 8.19 10.04
C ALA A 29 -0.39 7.36 10.95
N MET A 30 -0.88 6.21 10.47
CA MET A 30 -1.81 5.32 11.18
C MET A 30 -1.11 4.14 11.87
N ASN A 31 0.15 4.31 12.29
CA ASN A 31 0.89 3.31 13.07
C ASN A 31 1.05 1.95 12.37
N GLY A 32 1.45 1.97 11.10
CA GLY A 32 1.80 0.77 10.35
C GLY A 32 3.05 0.04 10.89
N ARG A 33 3.39 -1.09 10.29
CA ARG A 33 4.40 -2.06 10.80
C ARG A 33 5.74 -1.43 11.22
N ALA A 34 6.22 -0.41 10.49
CA ALA A 34 7.49 0.26 10.79
C ALA A 34 7.51 0.98 12.15
N TYR A 35 6.35 1.31 12.71
CA TYR A 35 6.19 1.95 14.02
C TYR A 35 5.95 0.96 15.16
N GLN A 36 6.04 -0.34 14.87
CA GLN A 36 6.07 -1.42 15.86
C GLN A 36 4.90 -1.40 16.85
N PRO A 37 3.63 -1.40 16.38
CA PRO A 37 2.51 -1.69 17.28
C PRO A 37 2.72 -3.05 17.97
N ARG A 38 2.13 -3.22 19.16
CA ARG A 38 2.19 -4.51 19.88
C ARG A 38 1.59 -5.63 19.07
N PHE A 39 0.48 -5.33 18.38
CA PHE A 39 -0.15 -6.20 17.40
C PHE A 39 -0.62 -5.37 16.21
N LEU A 40 -0.44 -5.93 15.01
CA LEU A 40 -0.99 -5.42 13.76
C LEU A 40 -1.77 -6.53 13.09
N PHE A 41 -3.09 -6.38 12.93
CA PHE A 41 -3.92 -7.35 12.22
C PHE A 41 -4.50 -6.78 10.93
N SER A 42 -4.83 -7.66 10.00
CA SER A 42 -5.47 -7.33 8.73
C SER A 42 -6.85 -7.96 8.61
N TYR A 43 -7.81 -7.26 8.01
CA TYR A 43 -9.05 -7.88 7.54
C TYR A 43 -8.83 -8.53 6.15
N PRO A 44 -9.61 -9.55 5.76
CA PRO A 44 -9.43 -10.23 4.48
C PRO A 44 -9.61 -9.30 3.27
N ASN A 45 -10.40 -8.23 3.41
CA ASN A 45 -10.64 -7.24 2.37
C ASN A 45 -9.58 -6.11 2.34
N SER A 46 -8.62 -6.11 3.27
CA SER A 46 -7.64 -5.04 3.38
C SER A 46 -6.68 -5.06 2.19
N LYS A 47 -6.15 -3.88 1.86
CA LYS A 47 -5.12 -3.72 0.85
C LYS A 47 -3.99 -2.84 1.37
N ILE A 48 -2.76 -3.22 1.11
CA ILE A 48 -1.56 -2.45 1.48
C ILE A 48 -0.62 -2.29 0.29
N ALA A 49 -0.18 -1.06 0.02
CA ALA A 49 0.77 -0.75 -1.03
C ALA A 49 1.40 0.63 -0.82
N VAL A 50 2.38 1.01 -1.65
CA VAL A 50 2.94 2.36 -1.64
C VAL A 50 1.88 3.40 -2.07
N MET A 51 1.04 3.05 -3.04
CA MET A 51 -0.09 3.87 -3.52
C MET A 51 -1.10 3.00 -4.26
N GLY A 52 -2.26 3.55 -4.62
CA GLY A 52 -3.26 2.83 -5.39
C GLY A 52 -2.77 2.44 -6.80
N PRO A 53 -3.23 1.29 -7.36
CA PRO A 53 -2.71 0.77 -8.63
C PRO A 53 -2.88 1.74 -9.79
N GLN A 54 -4.05 2.39 -9.90
CA GLN A 54 -4.36 3.34 -10.97
C GLN A 54 -3.54 4.64 -10.84
N GLN A 55 -3.20 5.02 -9.61
CA GLN A 55 -2.36 6.18 -9.33
C GLN A 55 -0.91 5.90 -9.74
N LEU A 56 -0.36 4.74 -9.34
CA LEU A 56 0.99 4.33 -9.71
C LEU A 56 1.14 4.27 -11.23
N SER A 57 0.21 3.60 -11.91
CA SER A 57 0.28 3.44 -13.35
C SER A 57 0.16 4.78 -14.08
N GLY A 58 -0.66 5.71 -13.59
CA GLY A 58 -0.78 7.06 -14.15
C GLY A 58 0.50 7.89 -13.99
N VAL A 59 1.15 7.84 -12.82
CA VAL A 59 2.44 8.52 -12.61
C VAL A 59 3.52 7.94 -13.53
N MET A 60 3.59 6.62 -13.66
CA MET A 60 4.56 5.95 -14.53
C MET A 60 4.35 6.32 -16.01
N GLU A 61 3.11 6.46 -16.44
CA GLU A 61 2.77 6.91 -17.79
C GLU A 61 3.26 8.36 -18.05
N ILE A 62 3.01 9.29 -17.11
CA ILE A 62 3.47 10.69 -17.22
C ILE A 62 5.00 10.75 -17.32
N ILE A 63 5.71 9.94 -16.53
CA ILE A 63 7.18 9.88 -16.53
C ILE A 63 7.68 9.38 -17.88
N GLN A 64 7.12 8.29 -18.40
CA GLN A 64 7.55 7.69 -19.67
C GLN A 64 7.29 8.62 -20.86
N ARG A 65 6.11 9.25 -20.94
CA ARG A 65 5.80 10.25 -21.98
C ARG A 65 6.78 11.42 -21.95
N SER A 66 7.06 11.93 -20.76
CA SER A 66 8.04 13.01 -20.55
C SER A 66 9.45 12.59 -21.01
N ALA A 67 9.85 11.36 -20.72
CA ALA A 67 11.15 10.81 -21.11
C ALA A 67 11.26 10.62 -22.64
N ALA A 68 10.24 10.04 -23.28
CA ALA A 68 10.19 9.85 -24.73
C ALA A 68 10.28 11.19 -25.47
N LYS A 69 9.50 12.19 -25.02
CA LYS A 69 9.55 13.56 -25.56
C LYS A 69 10.95 14.18 -25.42
N LYS A 70 11.62 13.99 -24.28
CA LYS A 70 12.98 14.48 -24.05
C LYS A 70 14.01 13.79 -24.93
N ALA A 71 13.80 12.50 -25.23
CA ALA A 71 14.67 11.71 -26.11
C ALA A 71 14.38 11.91 -27.60
N GLY A 72 13.29 12.59 -27.96
CA GLY A 72 12.85 12.73 -29.36
C GLY A 72 12.32 11.43 -29.97
N ILE A 73 11.90 10.48 -29.13
CA ILE A 73 11.35 9.18 -29.54
C ILE A 73 9.83 9.25 -29.51
N GLU A 74 9.17 8.65 -30.51
CA GLU A 74 7.71 8.54 -30.54
C GLU A 74 7.22 7.61 -29.41
N TYR A 75 6.14 8.00 -28.75
CA TYR A 75 5.59 7.25 -27.64
C TYR A 75 4.57 6.23 -28.16
N ASP A 76 4.84 4.94 -27.97
CA ASP A 76 3.95 3.85 -28.37
C ASP A 76 2.75 3.75 -27.40
N GLU A 77 1.60 4.21 -27.87
CA GLU A 77 0.35 4.20 -27.11
C GLU A 77 -0.20 2.79 -26.84
N GLU A 78 -0.04 1.86 -27.78
CA GLU A 78 -0.56 0.49 -27.62
C GLU A 78 0.25 -0.27 -26.56
N GLN A 79 1.58 -0.15 -26.63
CA GLN A 79 2.46 -0.72 -25.62
C GLN A 79 2.22 -0.08 -24.24
N ALA A 80 1.97 1.23 -24.20
CA ALA A 80 1.67 1.94 -22.95
C ALA A 80 0.41 1.40 -22.26
N ILE A 81 -0.65 1.10 -23.01
CA ILE A 81 -1.88 0.52 -22.46
C ILE A 81 -1.61 -0.86 -21.86
N GLN A 82 -0.86 -1.71 -22.56
CA GLN A 82 -0.50 -3.04 -22.06
C GLN A 82 0.33 -2.96 -20.77
N LEU A 83 1.35 -2.10 -20.75
CA LEU A 83 2.19 -1.87 -19.58
C LEU A 83 1.39 -1.34 -18.39
N ARG A 84 0.46 -0.41 -18.63
CA ARG A 84 -0.45 0.14 -17.62
C ARG A 84 -1.27 -0.97 -16.98
N GLN A 85 -1.90 -1.84 -17.78
CA GLN A 85 -2.70 -2.96 -17.26
C GLN A 85 -1.84 -3.95 -16.48
N TYR A 86 -0.66 -4.27 -16.99
CA TYR A 86 0.30 -5.13 -16.30
C TYR A 86 0.67 -4.57 -14.92
N MET A 87 1.02 -3.28 -14.82
CA MET A 87 1.37 -2.64 -13.55
C MET A 87 0.21 -2.67 -12.54
N ILE A 88 -1.01 -2.36 -13.00
CA ILE A 88 -2.22 -2.43 -12.17
C ILE A 88 -2.37 -3.84 -11.59
N GLN A 89 -2.26 -4.88 -12.42
CA GLN A 89 -2.39 -6.27 -11.98
C GLN A 89 -1.29 -6.69 -11.00
N GLN A 90 -0.04 -6.26 -11.20
CA GLN A 90 1.05 -6.56 -10.26
C GLN A 90 0.82 -5.94 -8.89
N VAL A 91 0.39 -4.67 -8.84
CA VAL A 91 0.06 -4.00 -7.57
C VAL A 91 -1.15 -4.65 -6.92
N GLU A 92 -2.20 -4.95 -7.68
CA GLU A 92 -3.39 -5.63 -7.17
C GLU A 92 -3.04 -6.96 -6.52
N LYS A 93 -2.23 -7.79 -7.19
CA LYS A 93 -1.78 -9.09 -6.68
C LYS A 93 -0.94 -8.96 -5.40
N SER A 94 -0.01 -8.02 -5.37
CA SER A 94 0.90 -7.81 -4.24
C SER A 94 0.31 -6.98 -3.09
N SER A 95 -0.88 -6.40 -3.28
CA SER A 95 -1.50 -5.55 -2.26
C SER A 95 -2.47 -6.27 -1.33
N THR A 96 -2.81 -7.53 -1.61
CA THR A 96 -3.81 -8.27 -0.83
C THR A 96 -3.34 -8.56 0.61
N ALA A 97 -4.29 -8.68 1.54
CA ALA A 97 -4.02 -9.12 2.92
C ALA A 97 -3.23 -10.44 2.98
N TRP A 98 -3.56 -11.40 2.09
CA TRP A 98 -2.86 -12.69 1.98
C TRP A 98 -1.41 -12.55 1.55
N TYR A 99 -1.14 -11.64 0.61
CA TYR A 99 0.24 -11.33 0.25
C TYR A 99 0.96 -10.70 1.44
N ALA A 100 0.38 -9.67 2.07
CA ALA A 100 0.98 -8.97 3.20
C ALA A 100 1.32 -9.88 4.38
N THR A 101 0.39 -10.75 4.78
CA THR A 101 0.59 -11.69 5.88
C THR A 101 1.70 -12.70 5.56
N SER A 102 1.80 -13.16 4.31
CA SER A 102 2.90 -14.06 3.87
C SER A 102 4.29 -13.41 3.97
N GLN A 103 4.36 -12.08 3.98
CA GLN A 103 5.59 -11.31 4.13
C GLN A 103 5.85 -10.86 5.58
N GLY A 104 4.98 -11.23 6.54
CA GLY A 104 5.08 -10.83 7.94
C GLY A 104 4.80 -9.34 8.19
N TRP A 105 4.07 -8.67 7.29
CA TRP A 105 3.72 -7.26 7.44
C TRP A 105 2.65 -7.02 8.50
N ASP A 106 1.85 -8.04 8.77
CA ASP A 106 0.91 -8.13 9.88
C ASP A 106 1.18 -9.40 10.70
N ASP A 107 0.51 -9.49 11.85
CA ASP A 107 0.54 -10.62 12.78
C ASP A 107 -0.60 -11.61 12.50
N GLY A 108 -1.31 -11.42 11.39
CA GLY A 108 -2.36 -12.32 10.93
C GLY A 108 -3.55 -11.61 10.27
N VAL A 109 -4.25 -12.37 9.42
CA VAL A 109 -5.55 -12.00 8.87
C VAL A 109 -6.65 -12.55 9.79
N ILE A 110 -7.51 -11.68 10.32
CA ILE A 110 -8.56 -12.05 11.28
C ILE A 110 -9.97 -11.87 10.70
N ASP A 111 -10.93 -12.62 11.24
CA ASP A 111 -12.35 -12.41 10.95
C ASP A 111 -12.80 -11.06 11.55
N PRO A 112 -13.40 -10.14 10.76
CA PRO A 112 -13.90 -8.87 11.26
C PRO A 112 -14.85 -8.95 12.46
N ARG A 113 -15.55 -10.07 12.63
CA ARG A 113 -16.49 -10.31 13.74
C ARG A 113 -15.78 -10.60 15.07
N GLU A 114 -14.54 -11.07 15.00
CA GLU A 114 -13.75 -11.50 16.16
C GLU A 114 -12.80 -10.41 16.67
N THR A 115 -12.76 -9.24 16.02
CA THR A 115 -11.87 -8.12 16.37
C THR A 115 -11.90 -7.70 17.83
N ARG A 116 -13.04 -7.86 18.52
CA ARG A 116 -13.16 -7.52 19.95
C ARG A 116 -12.48 -8.54 20.87
N ASN A 117 -12.37 -9.78 20.42
CA ASN A 117 -11.89 -10.91 21.22
C ASN A 117 -10.37 -11.10 21.10
N TYR A 118 -9.77 -10.59 20.03
CA TYR A 118 -8.31 -10.59 19.80
C TYR A 118 -7.61 -9.36 20.38
#